data_AF-A0A8J7C116-F1
#
_entry.id   AF-A0A8J7C116-F1
#
_cell.length_a   1.000
_cell.length_b   1.000
_cell.length_c   1.000
_cell.angle_alpha   90.00
_cell.angle_beta   90.00
_cell.angle_gamma   90.00
#
_symmetry.space_group_name_H-M   'P 1'
#
loop_
_entity.id
_entity.type
_entity.pdbx_description
1 polymer ?
#
loop_
_entity_poly.entity_id
_entity_poly.type
_entity_poly.pdbx_seq_one_letter_code
_entity_poly.pdbx_strand_id
1 'polypeptide(L)'
;MNALDLRRRLADHVVVTDGAMGSELLQRLPEGSSLDLAAHEHPQAVLDIHLAYIEAGAELIETATFGSSRPRLERARVGDLTETVNAAAVKLAREAREISGKDVL
;
A
#
# COMPACT_ATOMS: atom_id res chain seq x y z
N MET A 1 -7.64 8.63 12.92
CA MET A 1 -7.47 7.50 13.84
C MET A 1 -6.16 7.68 14.60
N ASN A 2 -6.15 7.39 15.89
CA ASN A 2 -4.96 7.45 16.75
C ASN A 2 -4.61 6.03 17.29
N ALA A 3 -3.53 5.93 18.07
CA ALA A 3 -3.07 4.64 18.60
C ALA A 3 -4.05 3.96 19.58
N LEU A 4 -4.93 4.71 20.23
CA LEU A 4 -5.96 4.16 21.12
C LEU A 4 -7.07 3.47 20.32
N ASP A 5 -7.47 4.07 19.19
CA ASP A 5 -8.48 3.50 18.29
C ASP A 5 -8.02 2.13 17.75
N LEU A 6 -6.76 2.04 17.30
CA LEU A 6 -6.15 0.78 16.84
C LEU A 6 -6.13 -0.28 17.95
N ARG A 7 -5.65 0.10 19.15
CA ARG A 7 -5.60 -0.80 20.31
C ARG A 7 -6.97 -1.34 20.67
N ARG A 8 -8.01 -0.50 20.58
CA ARG A 8 -9.38 -0.92 20.85
C ARG A 8 -9.87 -1.95 19.84
N ARG A 9 -9.64 -1.74 18.54
CA ARG A 9 -10.07 -2.67 17.49
C ARG A 9 -9.39 -4.04 17.63
N LEU A 10 -8.08 -4.04 17.88
CA LEU A 10 -7.31 -5.26 18.14
C LEU A 10 -7.73 -6.01 19.42
N ALA A 11 -8.32 -5.31 20.41
CA ALA A 11 -8.82 -5.93 21.63
C ALA A 11 -10.24 -6.49 21.50
N ASP A 12 -11.01 -5.98 20.52
CA ASP A 12 -12.40 -6.36 20.28
C ASP A 12 -12.52 -7.66 19.48
N HIS A 13 -11.72 -7.82 18.43
CA HIS A 13 -11.69 -9.03 17.60
C HIS A 13 -10.35 -9.21 16.88
N VAL A 14 -10.16 -10.37 16.25
CA VAL A 14 -9.00 -10.64 15.38
C VAL A 14 -9.15 -9.81 14.10
N VAL A 15 -8.20 -8.90 13.86
CA VAL A 15 -8.15 -8.07 12.66
C VAL A 15 -7.44 -8.81 11.53
N VAL A 16 -8.07 -8.87 10.36
CA VAL A 16 -7.49 -9.45 9.14
C VAL A 16 -6.78 -8.35 8.34
N THR A 17 -5.51 -8.57 8.00
CA THR A 17 -4.73 -7.66 7.16
C THR A 17 -4.82 -8.05 5.68
N ASP A 18 -4.33 -7.18 4.80
CA ASP A 18 -4.17 -7.49 3.38
C ASP A 18 -3.08 -8.54 3.11
N GLY A 19 -3.03 -8.96 1.84
CA GLY A 19 -2.03 -9.91 1.34
C GLY A 19 -0.83 -9.23 0.69
N ALA A 20 -0.05 -10.01 -0.05
CA ALA A 20 1.23 -9.58 -0.60
C ALA A 20 1.11 -8.61 -1.80
N MET A 21 1.28 -7.32 -1.56
CA MET A 21 1.38 -6.27 -2.60
C MET A 21 2.42 -6.61 -3.70
N GLY A 22 3.64 -7.01 -3.32
CA GLY A 22 4.70 -7.29 -4.30
C GLY A 22 4.40 -8.46 -5.24
N SER A 23 3.76 -9.52 -4.72
CA SER A 23 3.38 -10.69 -5.54
C SER A 23 2.26 -10.37 -6.53
N GLU A 24 1.33 -9.51 -6.11
CA GLU A 24 0.26 -9.02 -6.97
C GLU A 24 0.77 -8.08 -8.07
N LEU A 25 1.75 -7.23 -7.76
CA LEU A 25 2.40 -6.36 -8.74
C LEU A 25 3.20 -7.15 -9.78
N LEU A 26 3.94 -8.19 -9.37
CA LEU A 26 4.68 -9.06 -10.29
C LEU A 26 3.78 -9.74 -11.34
N GLN A 27 2.52 -10.01 -10.99
CA GLN A 27 1.56 -10.62 -11.91
C GLN A 27 0.91 -9.62 -12.88
N ARG A 28 0.90 -8.32 -12.54
CA ARG A 28 0.18 -7.27 -13.27
C ARG A 28 1.09 -6.37 -14.10
N LEU A 29 2.33 -6.19 -13.66
CA LEU A 29 3.28 -5.27 -14.26
C LEU A 29 4.19 -5.97 -15.28
N PRO A 30 4.70 -5.23 -16.29
CA PRO A 30 5.73 -5.74 -17.18
C PRO A 30 6.95 -6.26 -16.43
N GLU A 31 7.60 -7.28 -17.00
CA GLU A 31 8.87 -7.79 -16.48
C GLU A 31 9.91 -6.65 -16.40
N GLY A 32 10.60 -6.57 -15.26
CA GLY A 32 11.60 -5.52 -15.01
C GLY A 32 11.05 -4.21 -14.44
N SER A 33 9.72 -4.06 -14.27
CA SER A 33 9.14 -2.91 -13.55
C SER A 33 9.68 -2.81 -12.12
N SER A 34 9.92 -1.57 -11.67
CA SER A 34 10.37 -1.30 -10.30
C SER A 34 9.20 -1.35 -9.33
N LEU A 35 9.11 -2.43 -8.55
CA LEU A 35 8.07 -2.56 -7.52
C LEU A 35 8.18 -1.46 -6.45
N ASP A 36 9.41 -1.02 -6.15
CA ASP A 36 9.69 0.00 -5.14
C ASP A 36 9.20 1.40 -5.58
N LEU A 37 8.95 1.61 -6.88
CA LEU A 37 8.41 2.83 -7.48
C LEU A 37 6.95 2.69 -7.95
N ALA A 38 6.32 1.52 -7.76
CA ALA A 38 5.03 1.20 -8.36
C ALA A 38 3.91 2.18 -7.99
N ALA A 39 3.91 2.70 -6.76
CA ALA A 39 2.94 3.71 -6.34
C ALA A 39 3.05 5.04 -7.12
N HIS A 40 4.23 5.35 -7.66
CA HIS A 40 4.47 6.53 -8.48
C HIS A 40 4.28 6.25 -9.98
N GLU A 41 4.82 5.14 -10.48
CA GLU A 41 4.85 4.81 -11.91
C GLU A 41 3.62 4.06 -12.40
N HIS A 42 2.97 3.31 -11.51
CA HIS A 42 1.83 2.44 -11.79
C HIS A 42 0.70 2.59 -10.74
N PRO A 43 0.23 3.83 -10.47
CA PRO A 43 -0.67 4.11 -9.35
C PRO A 43 -2.00 3.34 -9.42
N GLN A 44 -2.54 3.13 -10.62
CA GLN A 44 -3.78 2.38 -10.80
C GLN A 44 -3.63 0.91 -10.35
N ALA A 45 -2.51 0.26 -10.66
CA ALA A 45 -2.28 -1.13 -10.26
C ALA A 45 -2.22 -1.26 -8.73
N VAL A 46 -1.58 -0.32 -8.04
CA VAL A 46 -1.52 -0.28 -6.58
C VAL A 46 -2.91 -0.03 -5.97
N LEU A 47 -3.67 0.92 -6.54
CA LEU A 47 -5.04 1.21 -6.12
C LEU A 47 -5.95 -0.02 -6.26
N ASP A 48 -5.90 -0.69 -7.42
CA ASP A 48 -6.71 -1.88 -7.70
C ASP A 48 -6.38 -3.03 -6.75
N ILE A 49 -5.11 -3.21 -6.38
CA ILE A 49 -4.70 -4.23 -5.41
C ILE A 49 -5.25 -3.93 -4.02
N HIS A 50 -5.16 -2.67 -3.56
CA HIS A 50 -5.77 -2.27 -2.28
C HIS A 50 -7.28 -2.51 -2.29
N LEU A 51 -7.98 -2.08 -3.34
CA LEU A 51 -9.41 -2.30 -3.49
C LEU A 51 -9.76 -3.79 -3.48
N ALA A 52 -8.97 -4.63 -4.16
CA ALA A 52 -9.18 -6.08 -4.16
C ALA A 52 -9.05 -6.69 -2.77
N TYR A 53 -8.06 -6.28 -1.97
CA TYR A 53 -7.91 -6.79 -0.60
C TYR A 53 -9.01 -6.27 0.34
N ILE A 54 -9.41 -5.01 0.21
CA ILE A 54 -10.57 -4.47 0.94
C ILE A 54 -11.85 -5.23 0.56
N GLU A 55 -12.01 -5.57 -0.71
CA GLU A 55 -13.17 -6.34 -1.16
C GLU A 55 -13.16 -7.77 -0.64
N ALA A 56 -11.97 -8.39 -0.56
CA ALA A 56 -11.77 -9.71 0.04
C ALA A 56 -11.97 -9.75 1.57
N GLY A 57 -12.10 -8.59 2.24
CA GLY A 57 -12.38 -8.49 3.66
C GLY A 57 -11.20 -8.05 4.54
N ALA A 58 -10.14 -7.49 3.95
CA ALA A 58 -9.08 -6.87 4.73
C ALA A 58 -9.65 -5.69 5.54
N GLU A 59 -9.37 -5.70 6.84
CA GLU A 59 -9.75 -4.66 7.79
C GLU A 59 -8.61 -3.68 8.07
N LEU A 60 -7.41 -4.03 7.64
CA LEU A 60 -6.21 -3.19 7.68
C LEU A 60 -5.45 -3.40 6.37
N ILE A 61 -5.04 -2.30 5.74
CA ILE A 61 -4.18 -2.35 4.56
C ILE A 61 -2.84 -1.68 4.86
N GLU A 62 -1.77 -2.22 4.27
CA GLU A 62 -0.45 -1.60 4.36
C GLU A 62 -0.25 -0.62 3.20
N THR A 63 0.45 0.50 3.42
CA THR A 63 0.89 1.31 2.27
C THR A 63 1.92 0.55 1.44
N ALA A 64 1.88 0.68 0.12
CA ALA A 64 2.86 0.06 -0.80
C ALA A 64 4.27 0.70 -0.73
N THR A 65 4.90 0.68 0.44
CA THR A 65 6.14 1.43 0.77
C THR A 65 7.28 0.57 1.29
N PHE A 66 7.13 -0.77 1.34
CA PHE A 66 8.16 -1.69 1.84
C PHE A 66 9.55 -1.43 1.22
N GLY A 67 9.58 -1.13 -0.08
CA GLY A 67 10.79 -0.86 -0.85
C GLY A 67 11.25 0.61 -0.87
N SER A 68 10.41 1.55 -0.43
CA SER A 68 10.52 2.96 -0.77
C SER A 68 11.34 3.77 0.26
N SER A 69 12.34 3.15 0.89
CA SER A 69 13.28 3.85 1.77
C SER A 69 14.43 4.46 0.96
N ARG A 70 14.94 5.63 1.35
CA ARG A 70 16.06 6.29 0.65
C ARG A 70 17.24 5.36 0.38
N PRO A 71 17.80 4.62 1.36
CA PRO A 71 18.93 3.72 1.09
C PRO A 71 18.64 2.63 0.06
N ARG A 72 17.37 2.19 -0.04
CA ARG A 72 16.97 1.19 -1.04
C ARG A 72 16.83 1.81 -2.42
N LEU A 73 16.16 2.96 -2.53
CA LEU A 73 15.98 3.70 -3.78
C LEU A 73 17.30 4.24 -4.36
N GLU A 74 18.28 4.57 -3.51
CA GLU A 74 19.62 4.97 -3.94
C GLU A 74 20.36 3.86 -4.71
N ARG A 75 20.04 2.58 -4.48
CA ARG A 75 20.65 1.47 -5.25
C ARG A 75 20.29 1.55 -6.74
N ALA A 76 19.15 2.15 -7.06
CA ALA A 76 18.69 2.45 -8.41
C ALA A 76 18.93 3.92 -8.82
N ARG A 77 19.67 4.70 -8.01
CA ARG A 77 19.98 6.13 -8.24
C ARG A 77 18.74 7.03 -8.32
N VAL A 78 17.69 6.67 -7.59
CA VAL A 78 16.41 7.39 -7.52
C VAL A 78 16.04 7.76 -6.09
N GLY A 79 17.03 7.89 -5.20
CA GLY A 79 16.81 8.23 -3.79
C GLY A 79 16.06 9.56 -3.56
N ASP A 80 16.17 10.50 -4.50
CA ASP A 80 15.46 11.77 -4.44
C ASP A 80 13.94 11.64 -4.64
N LEU A 81 13.47 10.51 -5.17
CA LEU A 81 12.03 10.22 -5.29
C LEU A 81 11.40 9.68 -4.00
N THR A 82 12.18 9.48 -2.92
CA THR A 82 11.69 8.86 -1.67
C THR A 82 10.40 9.50 -1.17
N GLU A 83 10.35 10.83 -1.07
CA GLU A 83 9.16 11.53 -0.57
C GLU A 83 7.99 11.41 -1.53
N THR A 84 8.23 11.59 -2.83
CA THR A 84 7.23 11.49 -3.90
C THR A 84 6.56 10.12 -3.92
N VAL A 85 7.34 9.04 -3.83
CA VAL A 85 6.82 7.66 -3.87
C VAL A 85 6.00 7.34 -2.63
N ASN A 86 6.49 7.70 -1.43
CA ASN A 86 5.76 7.45 -0.19
C ASN A 86 4.47 8.28 -0.11
N ALA A 87 4.50 9.54 -0.55
CA ALA A 87 3.30 10.38 -0.61
C ALA A 87 2.25 9.80 -1.56
N ALA A 88 2.67 9.31 -2.73
CA ALA A 88 1.78 8.63 -3.67
C ALA A 88 1.18 7.34 -3.06
N ALA A 89 2.00 6.50 -2.43
CA ALA A 89 1.54 5.26 -1.80
C ALA A 89 0.50 5.51 -0.69
N VAL A 90 0.75 6.49 0.19
CA VAL A 90 -0.20 6.89 1.24
C VAL A 90 -1.50 7.42 0.63
N LYS A 91 -1.40 8.26 -0.42
CA LYS A 91 -2.58 8.78 -1.12
C LYS A 91 -3.44 7.64 -1.66
N LEU A 92 -2.84 6.67 -2.35
CA LEU A 92 -3.57 5.56 -2.97
C LEU A 92 -4.23 4.64 -1.95
N ALA A 93 -3.57 4.33 -0.83
CA ALA A 93 -4.19 3.54 0.25
C ALA A 93 -5.42 4.26 0.85
N ARG A 94 -5.31 5.59 1.08
CA ARG A 94 -6.45 6.39 1.58
C ARG A 94 -7.57 6.47 0.55
N GLU A 95 -7.23 6.65 -0.72
CA GLU A 95 -8.18 6.69 -1.83
C GLU A 95 -8.92 5.36 -1.98
N ALA A 96 -8.22 4.22 -1.87
CA ALA A 96 -8.84 2.89 -1.86
C ALA A 96 -9.89 2.75 -0.74
N ARG A 97 -9.56 3.20 0.47
CA ARG A 97 -10.50 3.22 1.59
C ARG A 97 -11.71 4.10 1.29
N GLU A 98 -11.48 5.33 0.82
CA GLU A 98 -12.54 6.29 0.49
C GLU A 98 -13.48 5.76 -0.60
N ILE A 99 -12.94 5.14 -1.66
CA ILE A 99 -13.70 4.52 -2.74
C ILE A 99 -14.51 3.32 -2.25
N SER A 100 -13.91 2.46 -1.40
CA SER A 100 -14.58 1.25 -0.91
C SER A 100 -15.77 1.55 0.02
N GLY A 101 -15.74 2.69 0.71
CA GLY A 101 -16.72 3.04 1.75
C GLY A 101 -16.69 2.13 2.98
N LYS A 102 -15.73 1.20 3.10
CA LYS A 102 -15.59 0.28 4.23
C LYS A 102 -14.74 0.91 5.35
N ASP A 103 -15.04 0.53 6.59
CA ASP A 103 -14.25 0.93 7.77
C ASP A 103 -12.96 0.10 7.84
N VAL A 104 -11.97 0.48 7.04
CA VAL A 104 -10.64 -0.15 6.94
C VAL A 104 -9.59 0.75 7.60
N LEU A 105 -8.66 0.13 8.32
CA LEU A 105 -7.53 0.79 8.97
C LEU A 105 -6.50 1.27 7.93
#